data_AF-N6Y6E6-F1
#
_entry.id   AF-N6Y6E6-F1
#
_cell.length_a   1.000
_cell.length_b   1.000
_cell.length_c   1.000
_cell.angle_alpha   90.00
_cell.angle_beta   90.00
_cell.angle_gamma   90.00
#
_symmetry.space_group_name_H-M   'P 1'
#
loop_
_entity.id
_entity.type
_entity.pdbx_description
1 polymer ?
#
loop_
_entity_poly.entity_id
_entity_poly.type
_entity_poly.pdbx_seq_one_letter_code
_entity_poly.pdbx_strand_id
1 'polypeptide(L)'
;MTKKFNYTIASHNIEVHAEQEGESRYMVCMSCAGRLANVRIGYLTGAGRNWLAEFFGARPSVPCKSAKQACEILAKAAVKQPGLAPFFLSKETSHA
;
A
#
# COMPACT_ATOMS: atom_id res chain seq x y z
N MET A 1 13.81 -7.08 -8.27
CA MET A 1 14.29 -5.81 -7.66
C MET A 1 13.16 -5.18 -6.85
N THR A 2 13.39 -4.85 -5.58
CA THR A 2 12.35 -4.26 -4.70
C THR A 2 12.26 -2.75 -4.90
N LYS A 3 11.05 -2.22 -5.15
CA LYS A 3 10.79 -0.78 -5.21
C LYS A 3 10.25 -0.30 -3.88
N LYS A 4 10.79 0.79 -3.34
CA LYS A 4 10.35 1.37 -2.06
C LYS A 4 9.80 2.77 -2.28
N PHE A 5 8.69 3.07 -1.63
CA PHE A 5 8.02 4.37 -1.72
C PHE A 5 7.56 4.82 -0.34
N ASN A 6 7.84 6.07 0.00
CA ASN A 6 7.40 6.69 1.26
C ASN A 6 6.22 7.62 0.99
N TYR A 7 5.19 7.52 1.83
CA TYR A 7 3.99 8.34 1.75
C TYR A 7 3.60 8.86 3.13
N THR A 8 2.96 10.02 3.17
CA THR A 8 2.25 10.49 4.36
C THR A 8 0.76 10.32 4.11
N ILE A 9 0.11 9.42 4.86
CA ILE A 9 -1.33 9.15 4.76
C ILE A 9 -1.92 9.25 6.16
N ALA A 10 -2.99 10.04 6.32
CA ALA A 10 -3.64 10.29 7.61
C ALA A 10 -2.66 10.76 8.71
N SER A 11 -1.67 11.59 8.36
CA SER A 11 -0.64 12.09 9.30
C SER A 11 0.33 11.02 9.83
N HIS A 12 0.39 9.84 9.18
CA HIS A 12 1.36 8.79 9.44
C HIS A 12 2.32 8.62 8.26
N ASN A 13 3.60 8.42 8.58
CA ASN A 13 4.60 8.04 7.59
C ASN A 13 4.51 6.53 7.35
N ILE A 14 4.27 6.17 6.09
CA ILE A 14 4.07 4.80 5.63
C ILE A 14 5.12 4.49 4.58
N GLU A 15 5.80 3.36 4.75
CA GLU A 15 6.72 2.83 3.74
C GLU A 15 6.04 1.68 2.99
N VAL A 16 6.02 1.75 1.67
CA VAL A 16 5.44 0.74 0.79
C VAL A 16 6.53 0.09 -0.02
N HIS A 17 6.56 -1.24 0.00
CA HIS A 17 7.54 -2.08 -0.65
C HIS A 17 6.82 -2.88 -1.74
N ALA A 18 7.27 -2.77 -2.98
CA ALA A 18 6.81 -3.62 -4.07
C ALA A 18 7.92 -4.62 -4.39
N GLU A 19 7.70 -5.88 -3.99
CA GLU A 19 8.61 -7.00 -4.20
C GLU A 19 8.18 -7.77 -5.44
N GLN A 20 9.11 -8.06 -6.35
CA GLN A 20 8.79 -8.74 -7.59
C GLN A 20 8.36 -10.19 -7.33
N GLU A 21 7.24 -10.60 -7.90
CA GLU A 21 6.69 -11.94 -7.82
C GLU A 21 6.38 -12.43 -9.25
N GLY A 22 7.29 -13.24 -9.81
CA GLY A 22 7.21 -13.64 -11.22
C GLY A 22 7.63 -12.54 -12.21
N GLU A 23 7.20 -12.66 -13.46
CA GLU A 23 7.71 -11.84 -14.56
C GLU A 23 7.07 -10.45 -14.66
N SER A 24 5.81 -10.30 -14.25
CA SER A 24 5.05 -9.05 -14.44
C SER A 24 4.20 -8.65 -13.25
N ARG A 25 4.39 -9.29 -12.09
CA ARG A 25 3.67 -8.99 -10.85
C ARG A 25 4.63 -8.60 -9.75
N TYR A 26 4.12 -7.78 -8.84
CA TYR A 26 4.82 -7.40 -7.63
C TYR A 26 3.85 -7.52 -6.47
N MET A 27 4.26 -8.20 -5.40
CA MET A 27 3.60 -8.17 -4.12
C MET A 27 3.84 -6.82 -3.46
N VAL A 28 2.79 -6.13 -3.06
CA VAL A 28 2.89 -4.83 -2.41
C VAL A 28 2.65 -5.00 -0.90
N CYS A 29 3.67 -4.67 -0.12
CA CYS A 29 3.68 -4.69 1.33
C CYS A 29 3.74 -3.27 1.89
N MET A 30 3.07 -3.05 3.02
CA MET A 30 3.05 -1.77 3.73
C MET A 30 3.68 -1.96 5.12
N SER A 31 4.57 -1.05 5.49
CA SER A 31 5.17 -0.93 6.82
C SER A 31 4.69 0.37 7.47
N CYS A 32 4.26 0.27 8.73
CA CYS A 32 3.63 1.37 9.47
C CYS A 32 4.51 1.76 10.65
N ALA A 33 4.84 3.05 10.78
CA ALA A 33 5.59 3.54 11.93
C ALA A 33 4.80 3.29 13.23
N GLY A 34 5.30 2.38 14.07
CA GLY A 34 4.67 1.99 15.34
C GLY A 34 4.42 0.49 15.53
N ARG A 35 4.42 -0.30 14.44
CA ARG A 35 4.43 -1.78 14.52
C ARG A 35 5.27 -2.36 13.38
N LEU A 36 6.14 -3.32 13.72
CA LEU A 36 6.94 -4.12 12.78
C LEU A 36 6.07 -5.13 11.97
N ALA A 37 4.88 -4.74 11.53
CA ALA A 37 3.97 -5.60 10.78
C ALA A 37 4.05 -5.29 9.28
N ASN A 38 4.55 -6.25 8.50
CA ASN A 38 4.49 -6.20 7.03
C ASN A 38 3.10 -6.63 6.59
N VAL A 39 2.31 -5.68 6.07
CA VAL A 39 0.94 -5.97 5.63
C VAL A 39 0.91 -6.09 4.11
N ARG A 40 0.46 -7.23 3.60
CA ARG A 40 0.21 -7.41 2.17
C ARG A 40 -1.07 -6.66 1.78
N ILE A 41 -0.94 -5.69 0.88
CA ILE A 41 -2.03 -4.77 0.53
C ILE A 41 -2.51 -4.87 -0.92
N GLY A 42 -1.81 -5.64 -1.77
CA GLY A 42 -2.27 -5.96 -3.12
C GLY A 42 -1.14 -6.39 -4.05
N TYR A 43 -1.46 -6.43 -5.35
CA TYR A 43 -0.49 -6.65 -6.41
C TYR A 43 -0.35 -5.42 -7.29
N LEU A 44 0.81 -5.34 -7.93
CA LEU A 44 1.07 -4.42 -9.01
C LEU A 44 1.48 -5.21 -10.25
N THR A 45 0.72 -5.09 -11.33
CA THR A 45 1.04 -5.72 -12.61
C THR A 45 1.62 -4.70 -13.57
N GLY A 46 2.71 -5.03 -14.25
CA GLY A 46 3.35 -4.17 -15.23
C GLY A 46 3.61 -4.89 -16.56
N ALA A 47 2.78 -4.65 -17.58
CA ALA A 47 3.07 -5.06 -18.95
C ALA A 47 3.06 -3.82 -19.85
N GLY A 48 4.19 -3.53 -20.52
CA GLY A 48 4.26 -2.47 -21.54
C GLY A 48 3.89 -1.06 -21.07
N ARG A 49 4.35 -0.64 -19.87
CA ARG A 49 4.07 0.68 -19.22
C ARG A 49 2.68 0.85 -18.61
N ASN A 50 1.79 -0.13 -18.69
CA ASN A 50 0.51 -0.12 -17.99
C ASN A 50 0.68 -0.69 -16.59
N TRP A 51 0.33 0.10 -15.56
CA TRP A 51 0.34 -0.35 -14.17
C TRP A 51 -1.09 -0.58 -13.70
N LEU A 52 -1.34 -1.66 -12.95
CA LEU A 52 -2.62 -1.87 -12.27
C LEU A 52 -2.39 -1.99 -10.77
N ALA A 53 -3.27 -1.39 -9.97
CA ALA A 53 -3.40 -1.65 -8.55
C ALA A 53 -4.46 -2.74 -8.35
N GLU A 54 -4.04 -3.95 -8.00
CA GLU A 54 -4.94 -5.08 -7.76
C GLU A 54 -5.16 -5.27 -6.25
N PHE A 55 -6.42 -5.33 -5.83
CA PHE A 55 -6.79 -5.47 -4.43
C PHE A 55 -7.08 -6.94 -4.10
N PHE A 56 -6.73 -7.39 -2.90
CA PHE A 56 -7.15 -8.71 -2.44
C PHE A 56 -8.69 -8.78 -2.28
N GLY A 57 -9.33 -9.57 -3.13
CA GLY A 57 -10.67 -10.14 -2.92
C GLY A 57 -11.88 -9.20 -2.97
N ALA A 58 -11.73 -7.88 -3.17
CA ALA A 58 -12.85 -6.96 -2.92
C ALA A 58 -13.09 -5.86 -3.97
N ARG A 59 -12.15 -5.57 -4.87
CA ARG A 59 -12.28 -4.42 -5.79
C ARG A 59 -11.71 -4.72 -7.17
N PRO A 60 -12.30 -4.14 -8.24
CA PRO A 60 -11.70 -4.20 -9.56
C PRO A 60 -10.31 -3.55 -9.55
N SER A 61 -9.39 -4.09 -10.32
CA SER A 61 -8.04 -3.53 -10.48
C SER A 61 -8.13 -2.12 -11.07
N VAL A 62 -7.32 -1.19 -10.54
CA VAL A 62 -7.34 0.22 -10.97
C VAL A 62 -6.14 0.53 -11.87
N PRO A 63 -6.35 1.01 -13.12
CA PRO A 63 -5.26 1.38 -13.99
C PRO A 63 -4.55 2.66 -13.51
N CYS A 64 -3.23 2.65 -13.60
CA CYS A 64 -2.33 3.66 -13.06
C CYS A 64 -1.27 4.04 -14.10
N LYS A 65 -0.87 5.31 -14.07
CA LYS A 65 0.17 5.86 -14.96
C LYS A 65 1.59 5.49 -14.51
N SER A 66 1.75 5.05 -13.26
CA SER A 66 3.05 4.68 -12.69
C SER A 66 2.92 3.69 -11.54
N ALA A 67 4.00 2.97 -11.25
CA ALA A 67 4.11 2.11 -10.07
C ALA A 67 3.88 2.87 -8.76
N LYS A 68 4.38 4.11 -8.68
CA LYS A 68 4.20 4.99 -7.51
C LYS A 68 2.74 5.32 -7.27
N GLN A 69 1.98 5.61 -8.32
CA GLN A 69 0.54 5.88 -8.22
C GLN A 69 -0.24 4.64 -7.79
N ALA A 70 0.08 3.46 -8.36
CA ALA A 70 -0.54 2.20 -7.97
C ALA A 70 -0.30 1.89 -6.48
N CYS A 71 0.94 2.01 -6.01
CA CYS A 71 1.29 1.81 -4.60
C CYS A 71 0.57 2.79 -3.67
N GLU A 72 0.42 4.06 -4.07
CA GLU A 72 -0.31 5.06 -3.30
C GLU A 72 -1.80 4.72 -3.16
N ILE A 73 -2.44 4.27 -4.25
CA ILE A 73 -3.85 3.85 -4.26
C ILE A 73 -4.05 2.63 -3.35
N LEU A 74 -3.18 1.63 -3.44
CA LEU A 74 -3.23 0.44 -2.59
C LEU A 74 -3.08 0.82 -1.11
N ALA A 75 -2.11 1.68 -0.76
CA ALA A 75 -1.91 2.13 0.62
C ALA A 75 -3.13 2.91 1.14
N LYS A 76 -3.67 3.86 0.36
CA LYS A 76 -4.88 4.62 0.71
C LYS A 76 -6.12 3.73 0.89
N ALA A 77 -6.20 2.61 0.17
CA ALA A 77 -7.27 1.64 0.37
C ALA A 77 -7.03 0.78 1.62
N ALA A 78 -5.78 0.38 1.87
CA ALA A 78 -5.39 -0.44 3.00
C ALA A 78 -5.69 0.25 4.34
N VAL A 79 -5.39 1.54 4.49
CA VAL A 79 -5.68 2.28 5.74
C VAL A 79 -7.18 2.30 6.10
N LYS A 80 -8.08 2.06 5.13
CA LYS A 80 -9.53 2.00 5.34
C LYS A 80 -10.04 0.60 5.67
N GLN A 81 -9.20 -0.43 5.59
CA GLN A 81 -9.62 -1.80 5.90
C GLN A 81 -9.86 -1.96 7.40
N PRO A 82 -10.92 -2.68 7.84
CA PRO A 82 -11.24 -2.80 9.27
C PRO A 82 -10.08 -3.33 10.14
N GLY A 83 -9.27 -4.26 9.62
CA GLY A 83 -8.12 -4.80 10.33
C GLY A 83 -6.94 -3.84 10.44
N LEU A 84 -6.92 -2.76 9.65
CA LEU A 84 -5.84 -1.77 9.63
C LEU A 84 -6.25 -0.38 10.13
N ALA A 85 -7.52 -0.02 10.00
CA ALA A 85 -8.04 1.29 10.39
C ALA A 85 -7.69 1.69 11.84
N PRO A 86 -7.72 0.79 12.85
CA PRO A 86 -7.31 1.14 14.21
C PRO A 86 -5.85 1.64 14.33
N PHE A 87 -4.96 1.26 13.41
CA PHE A 87 -3.56 1.72 13.40
C PHE A 87 -3.39 3.14 12.85
N PHE A 88 -4.39 3.65 12.12
CA PHE A 88 -4.35 4.96 11.47
C PHE A 88 -5.37 5.94 12.05
N LEU A 89 -6.29 5.46 12.89
CA LEU A 89 -7.27 6.27 13.61
C LEU A 89 -6.76 6.73 14.99
N SER A 90 -5.60 6.22 15.46
CA SER A 90 -5.04 6.62 16.76
C SER A 90 -4.21 7.91 16.67
N LYS A 91 -4.90 9.04 16.50
CA LYS A 91 -4.43 10.33 16.99
C LYS A 91 -5.62 11.11 17.54
N GLU A 92 -6.03 10.77 18.75
CA GLU A 92 -6.56 11.71 19.74
C GLU A 92 -6.72 11.00 21.10
N THR A 93 -5.61 10.70 21.77
CA THR A 93 -5.62 10.64 23.23
C THR A 93 -4.29 11.16 23.77
N SER A 94 -4.39 12.41 24.25
CA SER A 94 -3.79 12.91 25.49
C SER A 94 -2.27 12.98 25.57
N HIS A 95 -1.77 14.23 25.61
CA HIS A 95 -1.11 14.67 26.83
C HIS A 95 -1.66 16.06 27.19
N ALA A 96 -2.17 16.12 28.42
CA ALA A 96 -2.59 17.32 29.15
C ALA A 96 -1.38 18.17 29.54
#